data_AF-A0A935D7X7-F1
#
_entry.id   AF-A0A935D7X7-F1
#
_cell.length_a   1.000
_cell.length_b   1.000
_cell.length_c   1.000
_cell.angle_alpha   90.00
_cell.angle_beta   90.00
_cell.angle_gamma   90.00
#
_symmetry.space_group_name_H-M   'P 1'
#
loop_
_entity.id
_entity.type
_entity.pdbx_description
1 polymer ?
#
loop_
_entity_poly.entity_id
_entity_poly.type
_entity_poly.pdbx_seq_one_letter_code
_entity_poly.pdbx_strand_id
1 'polypeptide(L)'
;MTVFDDSTSMGPDRKERVLFIGVASIACIYVLARAALVPIVHDEAATFFHYILSGNFWPGTAHWDANNHVLNSVLTWISSQAFGEGLFVLRLPNVLAYILWVFAAGLLARRCSNVFVRWSLILALLFCPLVLDFFSLCRGYGLGMAFFLVAISAAIGLTELAHWRSFFVLLLASTLAIWADLALLPALGLLIGLALLFTGYKGVRQALRSPWSWVAVAVSAILVYTAILFAEGFSERGLLYHGSLDGFLPVTVIPLFLLVTGSDHRVWIASVALLACAVLAFGCWAARDRWRIAPVVLLSVALIGLVLTTLFMAKALHINYPEDRAALQFVVLSVVAFAFAVDALQFKLPSLQWVAIALLFLPLRSAFLFNVDRTLLWSEQSLPDTLVVEPFALRSQNTAFSLGLYHQHALVWAYASRGSSVRPNGISEGFPELPVDLLLADERFTQELDPAYKKVANGGHDGLGLYMHEPQLIYVPVMNAPIESTTVADEYINLPTPVLDSLVLGPIRITVELHVKLDGAAPCSWVVSTHVGDEQEHYAAYPIHYLRPIDGVVTVRYQHVMEQLSPQVARVACYLWNPEQRAVEVLEGRIQYDRIVQP
;
A
#
# COMPACT_ATOMS: atom_id res chain seq x y z
N MET A 1 17.75 -27.18 22.92
CA MET A 1 18.63 -26.75 21.82
C MET A 1 17.80 -26.03 20.77
N THR A 2 17.80 -24.71 20.86
CA THR A 2 17.07 -23.76 20.02
C THR A 2 17.59 -23.82 18.58
N VAL A 3 16.74 -23.51 17.59
CA VAL A 3 17.16 -23.26 16.17
C VAL A 3 18.27 -22.21 16.07
N PHE A 4 18.44 -21.44 17.15
CA PHE A 4 19.26 -20.25 17.24
C PHE A 4 20.47 -20.41 18.17
N ASP A 5 20.74 -21.61 18.68
CA ASP A 5 21.88 -21.82 19.57
C ASP A 5 22.55 -23.16 19.21
N ASP A 6 23.86 -23.08 18.95
CA ASP A 6 24.80 -24.14 18.58
C ASP A 6 25.14 -24.29 17.09
N SER A 7 26.03 -23.41 16.60
CA SER A 7 27.39 -23.81 16.20
C SER A 7 28.16 -22.62 15.61
N THR A 8 29.40 -22.45 16.11
CA THR A 8 30.47 -21.51 15.70
C THR A 8 30.55 -20.13 16.41
N SER A 9 31.55 -20.06 17.31
CA SER A 9 32.32 -18.91 17.84
C SER A 9 31.60 -17.65 18.35
N MET A 10 31.64 -17.48 19.67
CA MET A 10 31.39 -16.24 20.45
C MET A 10 30.15 -15.44 20.00
N GLY A 11 29.01 -15.70 20.66
CA GLY A 11 27.87 -14.80 20.57
C GLY A 11 28.28 -13.35 20.86
N PRO A 12 27.57 -12.36 20.30
CA PRO A 12 27.98 -10.96 20.34
C PRO A 12 28.33 -10.53 21.76
N ASP A 13 29.45 -9.81 21.91
CA ASP A 13 29.89 -9.24 23.19
C ASP A 13 28.71 -8.49 23.82
N ARG A 14 28.63 -8.46 25.15
CA ARG A 14 27.58 -7.75 25.89
C ARG A 14 27.41 -6.31 25.37
N LYS A 15 28.52 -5.66 25.00
CA LYS A 15 28.52 -4.32 24.38
C LYS A 15 27.80 -4.29 23.03
N GLU A 16 28.06 -5.25 22.15
CA GLU A 16 27.43 -5.34 20.83
C GLU A 16 25.92 -5.60 20.95
N ARG A 17 25.50 -6.44 21.91
CA ARG A 17 24.08 -6.66 22.20
C ARG A 17 23.38 -5.39 22.68
N VAL A 18 24.00 -4.66 23.60
CA VAL A 18 23.46 -3.37 24.09
C VAL A 18 23.37 -2.36 22.96
N LEU A 19 24.40 -2.26 22.11
CA LEU A 19 24.37 -1.38 20.95
C LEU A 19 23.25 -1.76 19.97
N PHE A 20 23.07 -3.06 19.72
CA PHE A 20 22.02 -3.54 18.81
C PHE A 20 20.63 -3.19 19.34
N ILE A 21 20.40 -3.41 20.65
CA ILE A 21 19.14 -3.03 21.29
C ILE A 21 18.92 -1.53 21.18
N GLY A 22 19.94 -0.70 21.45
CA GLY A 22 19.83 0.76 21.32
C GLY A 22 19.46 1.22 19.90
N VAL A 23 20.16 0.70 18.89
CA VAL A 23 19.88 1.01 17.47
C VAL A 23 18.48 0.53 17.05
N ALA A 24 18.12 -0.71 17.43
CA ALA A 24 16.80 -1.26 17.18
C ALA A 24 15.70 -0.43 17.84
N SER A 25 15.88 0.01 19.09
CA SER A 25 14.93 0.86 19.80
C SER A 25 14.72 2.19 19.09
N ILE A 26 15.77 2.85 18.61
CA ILE A 26 15.66 4.09 17.83
C ILE A 26 14.82 3.86 16.58
N ALA A 27 15.11 2.79 15.83
CA ALA A 27 14.41 2.48 14.61
C ALA A 27 12.92 2.14 14.88
N CYS A 28 12.63 1.37 15.93
CA CYS A 28 11.25 1.07 16.35
C CYS A 28 10.48 2.31 16.80
N ILE A 29 11.11 3.21 17.58
CA ILE A 29 10.49 4.47 17.99
C ILE A 29 10.15 5.31 16.77
N TYR A 30 11.04 5.34 15.77
CA TYR A 30 10.78 6.06 14.53
C TYR A 30 9.59 5.48 13.75
N VAL A 31 9.54 4.16 13.56
CA VAL A 31 8.39 3.48 12.92
C VAL A 31 7.09 3.72 13.69
N LEU A 32 7.12 3.67 15.02
CA LEU A 32 5.97 3.98 15.88
C LEU A 32 5.49 5.43 15.70
N ALA A 33 6.42 6.38 15.70
CA ALA A 33 6.10 7.79 15.49
C ALA A 33 5.45 8.01 14.11
N ARG A 34 6.01 7.42 13.05
CA ARG A 34 5.43 7.52 11.71
C ARG A 34 4.05 6.87 11.62
N ALA A 35 3.89 5.68 12.20
CA ALA A 35 2.61 4.99 12.18
C ALA A 35 1.50 5.80 12.86
N ALA A 36 1.85 6.62 13.87
CA ALA A 36 0.92 7.48 14.58
C ALA A 36 0.68 8.85 13.92
N LEU A 37 1.67 9.42 13.25
CA LEU A 37 1.67 10.83 12.83
C LEU A 37 1.53 11.04 11.31
N VAL A 38 1.96 10.09 10.48
CA VAL A 38 1.83 10.21 9.03
C VAL A 38 0.34 10.12 8.67
N PRO A 39 -0.24 11.05 7.88
CA PRO A 39 -1.63 10.96 7.44
C PRO A 39 -1.93 9.67 6.67
N ILE A 40 -3.22 9.34 6.54
CA ILE A 40 -3.64 8.17 5.76
C ILE A 40 -3.35 8.39 4.27
N VAL A 41 -2.86 7.37 3.59
CA VAL A 41 -2.71 7.38 2.11
C VAL A 41 -3.86 6.64 1.42
N HIS A 42 -4.03 6.86 0.11
CA HIS A 42 -5.13 6.32 -0.68
C HIS A 42 -5.32 4.81 -0.48
N ASP A 43 -4.25 4.04 -0.63
CA ASP A 43 -4.31 2.58 -0.57
C ASP A 43 -4.66 2.05 0.85
N GLU A 44 -4.30 2.80 1.90
CA GLU A 44 -4.72 2.49 3.28
C GLU A 44 -6.20 2.76 3.47
N ALA A 45 -6.70 3.89 2.94
CA ALA A 45 -8.11 4.23 2.98
C ALA A 45 -8.95 3.21 2.19
N ALA A 46 -8.50 2.81 1.00
CA ALA A 46 -9.09 1.73 0.22
C ALA A 46 -9.10 0.41 0.99
N THR A 47 -7.99 0.07 1.66
CA THR A 47 -7.91 -1.14 2.51
C THR A 47 -8.98 -1.08 3.61
N PHE A 48 -9.07 0.07 4.29
CA PHE A 48 -10.03 0.31 5.35
C PHE A 48 -11.48 0.16 4.86
N PHE A 49 -11.88 0.88 3.81
CA PHE A 49 -13.26 0.90 3.36
C PHE A 49 -13.69 -0.42 2.71
N HIS A 50 -12.85 -1.03 1.87
CA HIS A 50 -13.25 -2.22 1.12
C HIS A 50 -13.16 -3.51 1.93
N TYR A 51 -12.23 -3.61 2.88
CA TYR A 51 -11.92 -4.88 3.57
C TYR A 51 -12.14 -4.84 5.07
N ILE A 52 -11.78 -3.74 5.74
CA ILE A 52 -11.84 -3.66 7.21
C ILE A 52 -13.25 -3.30 7.67
N LEU A 53 -13.85 -2.27 7.07
CA LEU A 53 -15.17 -1.80 7.41
C LEU A 53 -16.25 -2.83 7.06
N SER A 54 -16.11 -3.47 5.89
CA SER A 54 -16.99 -4.55 5.43
C SER A 54 -16.79 -5.86 6.19
N GLY A 55 -15.59 -6.08 6.76
CA GLY A 55 -15.19 -7.37 7.32
C GLY A 55 -15.03 -8.49 6.27
N ASN A 56 -15.00 -8.14 4.98
CA ASN A 56 -14.94 -9.07 3.88
C ASN A 56 -13.63 -8.88 3.10
N PHE A 57 -12.69 -9.79 3.32
CA PHE A 57 -11.35 -9.79 2.73
C PHE A 57 -11.02 -11.09 1.99
N TRP A 58 -11.95 -12.05 1.97
CA TRP A 58 -11.71 -13.37 1.37
C TRP A 58 -11.79 -13.33 -0.16
N PRO A 59 -10.88 -14.02 -0.86
CA PRO A 59 -10.98 -14.24 -2.30
C PRO A 59 -12.35 -14.78 -2.70
N GLY A 60 -12.93 -14.25 -3.77
CA GLY A 60 -14.24 -14.67 -4.28
C GLY A 60 -15.44 -13.89 -3.75
N THR A 61 -15.35 -13.34 -2.52
CA THR A 61 -16.44 -12.55 -1.93
C THR A 61 -16.07 -11.08 -1.74
N ALA A 62 -14.80 -10.77 -1.49
CA ALA A 62 -14.33 -9.41 -1.28
C ALA A 62 -14.25 -8.61 -2.58
N HIS A 63 -14.14 -7.28 -2.45
CA HIS A 63 -13.85 -6.39 -3.57
C HIS A 63 -12.53 -6.80 -4.26
N TRP A 64 -12.61 -7.10 -5.56
CA TRP A 64 -11.48 -7.53 -6.37
C TRP A 64 -10.60 -6.34 -6.72
N ASP A 65 -9.48 -6.20 -6.02
CA ASP A 65 -8.43 -5.25 -6.36
C ASP A 65 -7.07 -5.76 -5.83
N ALA A 66 -5.98 -5.42 -6.54
CA ALA A 66 -4.61 -5.76 -6.15
C ALA A 66 -4.22 -5.21 -4.77
N ASN A 67 -4.97 -4.21 -4.28
CA ASN A 67 -4.87 -3.62 -2.96
C ASN A 67 -5.25 -4.60 -1.83
N ASN A 68 -5.95 -5.71 -2.11
CA ASN A 68 -6.31 -6.70 -1.09
C ASN A 68 -5.13 -7.60 -0.69
N HIS A 69 -4.35 -7.13 0.27
CA HIS A 69 -3.35 -7.93 0.97
C HIS A 69 -4.01 -8.77 2.07
N VAL A 70 -4.54 -9.94 1.75
CA VAL A 70 -5.45 -10.72 2.63
C VAL A 70 -4.94 -10.89 4.06
N LEU A 71 -3.67 -11.28 4.28
CA LEU A 71 -3.13 -11.42 5.64
C LEU A 71 -3.09 -10.06 6.37
N ASN A 72 -2.73 -8.99 5.68
CA ASN A 72 -2.77 -7.65 6.23
C ASN A 72 -4.21 -7.25 6.58
N SER A 73 -5.17 -7.48 5.68
CA SER A 73 -6.59 -7.19 5.91
C SER A 73 -7.15 -7.94 7.11
N VAL A 74 -6.85 -9.25 7.25
CA VAL A 74 -7.26 -10.07 8.40
C VAL A 74 -6.71 -9.51 9.71
N LEU A 75 -5.40 -9.26 9.79
CA LEU A 75 -4.75 -8.80 11.02
C LEU A 75 -5.19 -7.37 11.39
N THR A 76 -5.41 -6.53 10.38
CA THR A 76 -5.92 -5.17 10.54
C THR A 76 -7.36 -5.19 11.04
N TRP A 77 -8.20 -6.10 10.51
CA TRP A 77 -9.57 -6.28 10.97
C TRP A 77 -9.59 -6.74 12.42
N ILE A 78 -8.79 -7.75 12.79
CA ILE A 78 -8.66 -8.20 14.19
C ILE A 78 -8.23 -7.05 15.11
N SER A 79 -7.23 -6.26 14.68
CA SER A 79 -6.74 -5.11 15.46
C SER A 79 -7.84 -4.06 15.63
N SER A 80 -8.61 -3.79 14.58
CA SER A 80 -9.71 -2.82 14.59
C SER A 80 -10.87 -3.27 15.49
N GLN A 81 -11.18 -4.57 15.52
CA GLN A 81 -12.16 -5.12 16.45
C GLN A 81 -11.68 -5.02 17.92
N ALA A 82 -10.38 -5.17 18.16
CA ALA A 82 -9.83 -5.14 19.52
C ALA A 82 -9.64 -3.72 20.07
N PHE A 83 -9.27 -2.74 19.23
CA PHE A 83 -8.83 -1.41 19.66
C PHE A 83 -9.53 -0.22 18.97
N GLY A 84 -10.48 -0.48 18.06
CA GLY A 84 -11.22 0.53 17.30
C GLY A 84 -10.59 0.91 15.95
N GLU A 85 -11.23 1.81 15.21
CA GLU A 85 -10.90 2.13 13.81
C GLU A 85 -9.84 3.24 13.62
N GLY A 86 -9.06 3.55 14.66
CA GLY A 86 -8.03 4.60 14.60
C GLY A 86 -6.87 4.25 13.66
N LEU A 87 -6.29 5.24 12.98
CA LEU A 87 -5.24 5.04 11.98
C LEU A 87 -4.04 4.24 12.49
N PHE A 88 -3.58 4.52 13.72
CA PHE A 88 -2.51 3.74 14.34
C PHE A 88 -2.88 2.25 14.53
N VAL A 89 -4.13 1.96 14.87
CA VAL A 89 -4.64 0.59 15.02
C VAL A 89 -4.61 -0.15 13.69
N LEU A 90 -4.95 0.54 12.59
CA LEU A 90 -4.88 -0.04 11.25
C LEU A 90 -3.45 -0.45 10.89
N ARG A 91 -2.46 0.32 11.35
CA ARG A 91 -1.03 0.10 11.07
C ARG A 91 -0.34 -0.86 12.03
N LEU A 92 -0.98 -1.20 13.15
CA LEU A 92 -0.41 -2.03 14.21
C LEU A 92 0.19 -3.37 13.71
N PRO A 93 -0.45 -4.12 12.78
CA PRO A 93 0.15 -5.35 12.25
C PRO A 93 1.52 -5.15 11.61
N ASN A 94 1.70 -4.08 10.83
CA ASN A 94 2.99 -3.76 10.19
C ASN A 94 4.01 -3.24 11.20
N VAL A 95 3.59 -2.46 12.21
CA VAL A 95 4.47 -2.07 13.32
C VAL A 95 5.01 -3.29 14.06
N LEU A 96 4.16 -4.30 14.33
CA LEU A 96 4.59 -5.56 14.94
C LEU A 96 5.49 -6.38 14.00
N ALA A 97 5.21 -6.35 12.69
CA ALA A 97 6.07 -6.95 11.69
C ALA A 97 7.48 -6.34 11.67
N TYR A 98 7.62 -5.05 12.03
CA TYR A 98 8.93 -4.43 12.14
C TYR A 98 9.77 -5.03 13.28
N ILE A 99 9.15 -5.43 14.39
CA ILE A 99 9.86 -6.14 15.48
C ILE A 99 10.40 -7.48 14.96
N LEU A 100 9.61 -8.20 14.16
CA LEU A 100 10.04 -9.43 13.50
C LEU A 100 11.18 -9.16 12.49
N TRP A 101 11.09 -8.09 11.72
CA TRP A 101 12.12 -7.63 10.78
C TRP A 101 13.44 -7.35 11.50
N VAL A 102 13.42 -6.60 12.60
CA VAL A 102 14.60 -6.32 13.45
C VAL A 102 15.23 -7.62 13.95
N PHE A 103 14.41 -8.54 14.46
CA PHE A 103 14.88 -9.84 14.94
C PHE A 103 15.55 -10.65 13.82
N ALA A 104 14.90 -10.74 12.65
CA ALA A 104 15.43 -11.45 11.48
C ALA A 104 16.72 -10.81 10.95
N ALA A 105 16.80 -9.48 10.89
CA ALA A 105 18.00 -8.74 10.50
C ALA A 105 19.17 -9.05 11.45
N GLY A 106 18.93 -9.07 12.77
CA GLY A 106 19.93 -9.46 13.76
C GLY A 106 20.41 -10.90 13.60
N LEU A 107 19.50 -11.84 13.31
CA LEU A 107 19.85 -13.24 13.06
C LEU A 107 20.69 -13.43 11.78
N LEU A 108 20.35 -12.74 10.71
CA LEU A 108 21.11 -12.76 9.46
C LEU A 108 22.49 -12.16 9.64
N ALA A 109 22.56 -10.98 10.25
CA ALA A 109 23.82 -10.26 10.42
C ALA A 109 24.82 -11.01 11.29
N ARG A 110 24.37 -11.81 12.28
CA ARG A 110 25.25 -12.69 13.07
C ARG A 110 26.04 -13.70 12.24
N ARG A 111 25.60 -14.01 11.01
CA ARG A 111 26.34 -14.90 10.09
C ARG A 111 27.50 -14.19 9.39
N CYS A 112 27.53 -12.86 9.38
CA CYS A 112 28.67 -12.10 8.90
C CYS A 112 29.81 -12.18 9.92
N SER A 113 30.97 -12.67 9.47
CA SER A 113 32.17 -12.83 10.29
C SER A 113 32.81 -11.49 10.67
N ASN A 114 32.77 -10.50 9.77
CA ASN A 114 33.35 -9.19 9.96
C ASN A 114 32.35 -8.23 10.64
N VAL A 115 32.79 -7.58 11.73
CA VAL A 115 31.96 -6.67 12.54
C VAL A 115 31.51 -5.45 11.73
N PHE A 116 32.37 -4.89 10.87
CA PHE A 116 32.01 -3.73 10.05
C PHE A 116 30.95 -4.08 9.00
N VAL A 117 31.11 -5.22 8.31
CA VAL A 117 30.12 -5.71 7.33
C VAL A 117 28.79 -6.02 8.02
N ARG A 118 28.84 -6.68 9.18
CA ARG A 118 27.68 -6.98 10.03
C ARG A 118 26.88 -5.73 10.38
N TRP A 119 27.54 -4.69 10.91
CA TRP A 119 26.87 -3.46 11.28
C TRP A 119 26.37 -2.67 10.06
N SER A 120 27.11 -2.71 8.95
CA SER A 120 26.65 -2.12 7.69
C SER A 120 25.35 -2.76 7.19
N LEU A 121 25.25 -4.09 7.28
CA LEU A 121 24.01 -4.82 6.97
C LEU A 121 22.87 -4.49 7.93
N ILE A 122 23.13 -4.47 9.24
CA ILE A 122 22.11 -4.12 10.25
C ILE A 122 21.54 -2.73 9.96
N LEU A 123 22.40 -1.73 9.82
CA LEU A 123 21.96 -0.35 9.61
C LEU A 123 21.24 -0.19 8.26
N ALA A 124 21.71 -0.86 7.20
CA ALA A 124 21.03 -0.86 5.90
C ALA A 124 19.63 -1.47 5.95
N LEU A 125 19.45 -2.61 6.61
CA LEU A 125 18.14 -3.25 6.73
C LEU A 125 17.19 -2.47 7.65
N LEU A 126 17.70 -1.92 8.76
CA LEU A 126 16.84 -1.21 9.72
C LEU A 126 16.42 0.17 9.23
N PHE A 127 17.24 0.84 8.42
CA PHE A 127 17.02 2.22 7.99
C PHE A 127 17.03 2.37 6.46
N CYS A 128 16.60 1.37 5.71
CA CYS A 128 16.32 1.56 4.28
C CYS A 128 15.03 2.38 4.14
N PRO A 129 15.06 3.62 3.61
CA PRO A 129 13.92 4.55 3.69
C PRO A 129 12.66 3.99 3.04
N LEU A 130 12.79 3.44 1.82
CA LEU A 130 11.68 2.87 1.08
C LEU A 130 11.02 1.68 1.83
N VAL A 131 11.83 0.78 2.39
CA VAL A 131 11.32 -0.40 3.11
C VAL A 131 10.71 0.01 4.46
N LEU A 132 11.32 0.99 5.13
CA LEU A 132 10.90 1.47 6.44
C LEU A 132 9.49 2.06 6.41
N ASP A 133 9.13 2.81 5.35
CA ASP A 133 7.80 3.40 5.19
C ASP A 133 6.68 2.36 5.29
N PHE A 134 6.84 1.20 4.65
CA PHE A 134 5.81 0.17 4.64
C PHE A 134 5.57 -0.50 6.01
N PHE A 135 6.50 -0.37 6.96
CA PHE A 135 6.27 -0.81 8.33
C PHE A 135 5.39 0.16 9.13
N SER A 136 5.21 1.39 8.63
CA SER A 136 4.34 2.41 9.21
C SER A 136 3.02 2.59 8.46
N LEU A 137 2.69 1.70 7.51
CA LEU A 137 1.48 1.77 6.70
C LEU A 137 0.65 0.49 6.80
N CYS A 138 -0.67 0.59 6.66
CA CYS A 138 -1.63 -0.51 6.61
C CYS A 138 -1.62 -1.15 5.20
N ARG A 139 -0.50 -1.77 4.83
CA ARG A 139 -0.26 -2.43 3.55
C ARG A 139 0.40 -3.78 3.75
N GLY A 140 0.31 -4.67 2.77
CA GLY A 140 0.92 -6.01 2.84
C GLY A 140 2.45 -6.02 2.80
N TYR A 141 3.06 -4.97 2.25
CA TYR A 141 4.49 -4.94 1.98
C TYR A 141 5.38 -5.06 3.23
N GLY A 142 5.06 -4.42 4.35
CA GLY A 142 5.85 -4.50 5.58
C GLY A 142 5.86 -5.92 6.17
N LEU A 143 4.68 -6.50 6.34
CA LEU A 143 4.49 -7.91 6.72
C LEU A 143 5.20 -8.86 5.75
N GLY A 144 5.00 -8.67 4.45
CA GLY A 144 5.62 -9.46 3.39
C GLY A 144 7.14 -9.44 3.48
N MET A 145 7.74 -8.26 3.63
CA MET A 145 9.20 -8.10 3.76
C MET A 145 9.75 -8.70 5.07
N ALA A 146 9.06 -8.57 6.20
CA ALA A 146 9.44 -9.22 7.46
C ALA A 146 9.51 -10.74 7.32
N PHE A 147 8.44 -11.35 6.79
CA PHE A 147 8.41 -12.79 6.56
C PHE A 147 9.37 -13.23 5.46
N PHE A 148 9.59 -12.43 4.42
CA PHE A 148 10.59 -12.69 3.38
C PHE A 148 12.01 -12.74 3.96
N LEU A 149 12.37 -11.81 4.85
CA LEU A 149 13.67 -11.81 5.53
C LEU A 149 13.85 -13.02 6.45
N VAL A 150 12.79 -13.44 7.15
CA VAL A 150 12.76 -14.69 7.92
C VAL A 150 12.95 -15.90 7.01
N ALA A 151 12.27 -15.94 5.86
CA ALA A 151 12.39 -17.01 4.87
C ALA A 151 13.82 -17.09 4.31
N ILE A 152 14.47 -15.96 4.00
CA ILE A 152 15.88 -15.92 3.60
C ILE A 152 16.79 -16.51 4.68
N SER A 153 16.63 -16.08 5.94
CA SER A 153 17.41 -16.62 7.07
C SER A 153 17.20 -18.13 7.24
N ALA A 154 15.96 -18.60 7.08
CA ALA A 154 15.60 -20.02 7.21
C ALA A 154 16.12 -20.86 6.04
N ALA A 155 16.11 -20.32 4.81
CA ALA A 155 16.69 -20.95 3.64
C ALA A 155 18.19 -21.18 3.81
N ILE A 156 18.94 -20.16 4.27
CA ILE A 156 20.36 -20.29 4.59
C ILE A 156 20.56 -21.34 5.68
N GLY A 157 19.83 -21.25 6.80
CA GLY A 157 19.92 -22.21 7.89
C GLY A 157 19.55 -23.65 7.51
N LEU A 158 18.69 -23.84 6.50
CA LEU A 158 18.37 -25.16 5.95
C LEU A 158 19.56 -25.74 5.18
N THR A 159 20.24 -24.93 4.37
CA THR A 159 21.44 -25.36 3.65
C THR A 159 22.62 -25.67 4.58
N GLU A 160 22.72 -24.97 5.71
CA GLU A 160 23.78 -25.17 6.70
C GLU A 160 23.55 -26.41 7.58
N LEU A 161 22.32 -26.61 8.06
CA LEU A 161 22.02 -27.57 9.13
C LEU A 161 21.16 -28.77 8.69
N ALA A 162 20.52 -28.70 7.53
CA ALA A 162 19.56 -29.71 7.04
C ALA A 162 18.49 -30.11 8.09
N HIS A 163 18.08 -29.14 8.93
CA HIS A 163 17.24 -29.40 10.10
C HIS A 163 15.77 -29.07 9.83
N TRP A 164 14.87 -29.87 10.41
CA TRP A 164 13.42 -29.77 10.19
C TRP A 164 12.84 -28.40 10.58
N ARG A 165 13.42 -27.75 11.59
CA ARG A 165 12.93 -26.42 12.03
C ARG A 165 13.24 -25.33 11.02
N SER A 166 14.41 -25.36 10.38
CA SER A 166 14.73 -24.41 9.30
C SER A 166 13.79 -24.61 8.12
N PHE A 167 13.49 -25.88 7.79
CA PHE A 167 12.52 -26.21 6.75
C PHE A 167 11.09 -25.76 7.11
N PHE A 168 10.64 -26.02 8.33
CA PHE A 168 9.34 -25.59 8.83
C PHE A 168 9.20 -24.06 8.79
N VAL A 169 10.19 -23.33 9.31
CA VAL A 169 10.17 -21.86 9.32
C VAL A 169 10.23 -21.30 7.91
N LEU A 170 11.02 -21.90 7.01
CA LEU A 170 11.06 -21.50 5.60
C LEU A 170 9.67 -21.60 4.96
N LEU A 171 8.98 -22.73 5.10
CA LEU A 171 7.65 -22.91 4.53
C LEU A 171 6.60 -21.99 5.16
N LEU A 172 6.58 -21.88 6.49
CA LEU A 172 5.64 -21.04 7.21
C LEU A 172 5.83 -19.55 6.86
N ALA A 173 7.07 -19.05 6.94
CA ALA A 173 7.36 -17.65 6.63
C ALA A 173 7.09 -17.34 5.16
N SER A 174 7.44 -18.25 4.24
CA SER A 174 7.11 -18.06 2.81
C SER A 174 5.61 -17.99 2.59
N THR A 175 4.83 -18.87 3.22
CA THR A 175 3.37 -18.86 3.08
C THR A 175 2.77 -17.56 3.63
N LEU A 176 3.18 -17.13 4.82
CA LEU A 176 2.72 -15.87 5.41
C LEU A 176 3.14 -14.65 4.57
N ALA A 177 4.33 -14.66 3.99
CA ALA A 177 4.79 -13.61 3.09
C ALA A 177 3.93 -13.53 1.81
N ILE A 178 3.59 -14.67 1.20
CA ILE A 178 2.73 -14.72 0.00
C ILE A 178 1.33 -14.16 0.29
N TRP A 179 0.76 -14.51 1.45
CA TRP A 179 -0.56 -14.02 1.85
C TRP A 179 -0.55 -12.57 2.33
N ALA A 180 0.61 -12.05 2.75
CA ALA A 180 0.81 -10.62 2.99
C ALA A 180 0.95 -9.86 1.66
N ASP A 181 1.73 -10.39 0.72
CA ASP A 181 1.99 -9.77 -0.57
C ASP A 181 2.13 -10.84 -1.66
N LEU A 182 1.11 -10.91 -2.51
CA LEU A 182 1.01 -11.92 -3.57
C LEU A 182 2.15 -11.80 -4.60
N ALA A 183 2.73 -10.61 -4.75
CA ALA A 183 3.87 -10.37 -5.64
C ALA A 183 5.12 -11.17 -5.22
N LEU A 184 5.19 -11.67 -3.98
CA LEU A 184 6.29 -12.49 -3.48
C LEU A 184 6.21 -13.97 -3.87
N LEU A 185 5.08 -14.43 -4.43
CA LEU A 185 4.88 -15.82 -4.83
C LEU A 185 6.02 -16.37 -5.71
N PRO A 186 6.46 -15.69 -6.80
CA PRO A 186 7.54 -16.20 -7.65
C PRO A 186 8.91 -16.20 -6.93
N ALA A 187 9.18 -15.16 -6.13
CA ALA A 187 10.44 -15.02 -5.40
C ALA A 187 10.62 -16.11 -4.34
N LEU A 188 9.54 -16.43 -3.61
CA LEU A 188 9.55 -17.43 -2.55
C LEU A 188 9.53 -18.85 -3.09
N GLY A 189 8.79 -19.11 -4.17
CA GLY A 189 8.85 -20.39 -4.88
C GLY A 189 10.28 -20.71 -5.36
N LEU A 190 10.95 -19.72 -5.96
CA LEU A 190 12.36 -19.81 -6.35
C LEU A 190 13.27 -20.07 -5.15
N LEU A 191 13.15 -19.28 -4.07
CA LEU A 191 13.98 -19.41 -2.88
C LEU A 191 13.85 -20.80 -2.23
N ILE A 192 12.62 -21.32 -2.11
CA ILE A 192 12.37 -22.67 -1.58
C ILE A 192 13.02 -23.73 -2.48
N GLY A 193 12.80 -23.64 -3.80
CA GLY A 193 13.39 -24.59 -4.76
C GLY A 193 14.91 -24.62 -4.70
N LEU A 194 15.54 -23.45 -4.65
CA LEU A 194 16.99 -23.33 -4.51
C LEU A 194 17.47 -23.84 -3.15
N ALA A 195 16.81 -23.50 -2.04
CA ALA A 195 17.19 -23.99 -0.72
C ALA A 195 17.16 -25.53 -0.66
N LEU A 196 16.13 -26.16 -1.23
CA LEU A 196 16.01 -27.62 -1.33
C LEU A 196 17.12 -28.22 -2.21
N LEU A 197 17.40 -27.60 -3.36
CA LEU A 197 18.47 -28.04 -4.27
C LEU A 197 19.84 -28.02 -3.57
N PHE A 198 20.17 -26.93 -2.88
CA PHE A 198 21.45 -26.76 -2.18
C PHE A 198 21.56 -27.65 -0.93
N THR A 199 20.45 -27.93 -0.26
CA THR A 199 20.42 -28.88 0.88
C THR A 199 20.65 -30.32 0.41
N GLY A 200 20.25 -30.65 -0.82
CA GLY A 200 20.44 -31.95 -1.44
C GLY A 200 19.58 -33.06 -0.82
N TYR A 201 19.48 -34.19 -1.53
CA TYR A 201 18.53 -35.26 -1.20
C TYR A 201 18.63 -35.80 0.24
N LYS A 202 19.85 -36.07 0.72
CA LYS A 202 20.07 -36.60 2.07
C LYS A 202 19.67 -35.58 3.14
N GLY A 203 19.97 -34.30 2.93
CA GLY A 203 19.60 -33.23 3.85
C GLY A 203 18.10 -32.97 3.87
N VAL A 204 17.44 -32.99 2.71
CA VAL A 204 15.98 -32.88 2.61
C VAL A 204 15.30 -34.04 3.35
N ARG A 205 15.79 -35.29 3.16
CA ARG A 205 15.30 -36.44 3.93
C ARG A 205 15.46 -36.25 5.44
N GLN A 206 16.55 -35.64 5.88
CA GLN A 206 16.76 -35.33 7.30
C GLN A 206 15.78 -34.27 7.81
N ALA A 207 15.55 -33.21 7.04
CA ALA A 207 14.57 -32.17 7.38
C ALA A 207 13.13 -32.71 7.42
N LEU A 208 12.81 -33.72 6.62
CA LEU A 208 11.49 -34.38 6.58
C LEU A 208 11.29 -35.48 7.65
N ARG A 209 12.26 -35.71 8.54
CA ARG A 209 12.11 -36.72 9.61
C ARG A 209 11.06 -36.38 10.65
N SER A 210 10.76 -35.09 10.83
CA SER A 210 9.78 -34.62 11.80
C SER A 210 8.37 -34.65 11.20
N PRO A 211 7.33 -35.13 11.90
CA PRO A 211 5.95 -35.05 11.42
C PRO A 211 5.50 -33.60 11.17
N TRP A 212 6.04 -32.64 11.94
CA TRP A 212 5.78 -31.21 11.76
C TRP A 212 6.21 -30.68 10.39
N SER A 213 7.23 -31.28 9.77
CA SER A 213 7.63 -30.92 8.40
C SER A 213 6.56 -31.28 7.39
N TRP A 214 5.90 -32.43 7.55
CA TRP A 214 4.81 -32.86 6.68
C TRP A 214 3.55 -32.04 6.89
N VAL A 215 3.24 -31.66 8.13
CA VAL A 215 2.17 -30.69 8.42
C VAL A 215 2.44 -29.37 7.73
N ALA A 216 3.66 -28.83 7.83
CA ALA A 216 4.04 -27.60 7.14
C ALA A 216 3.92 -27.72 5.62
N VAL A 217 4.36 -28.84 5.03
CA VAL A 217 4.20 -29.10 3.58
C VAL A 217 2.74 -29.13 3.19
N ALA A 218 1.89 -29.87 3.91
CA ALA A 218 0.47 -29.99 3.58
C ALA A 218 -0.26 -28.64 3.68
N VAL A 219 -0.07 -27.91 4.78
CA VAL A 219 -0.68 -26.60 4.99
C VAL A 219 -0.18 -25.59 3.97
N SER A 220 1.14 -25.52 3.74
CA SER A 220 1.72 -24.58 2.77
C SER A 220 1.28 -24.92 1.35
N ALA A 221 1.19 -26.20 0.98
CA ALA A 221 0.71 -26.61 -0.35
C ALA A 221 -0.73 -26.15 -0.60
N ILE A 222 -1.64 -26.32 0.38
CA ILE A 222 -3.02 -25.85 0.27
C ILE A 222 -3.07 -24.33 0.15
N LEU A 223 -2.34 -23.62 1.00
CA LEU A 223 -2.35 -22.15 1.05
C LEU A 223 -1.66 -21.51 -0.14
N VAL A 224 -0.61 -22.12 -0.70
CA VAL A 224 0.05 -21.64 -1.92
C VAL A 224 -0.79 -21.95 -3.14
N TYR A 225 -1.41 -23.14 -3.21
CA TYR A 225 -2.31 -23.48 -4.30
C TYR A 225 -3.50 -22.51 -4.38
N THR A 226 -4.10 -22.17 -3.24
CA THR A 226 -5.17 -21.17 -3.17
C THR A 226 -4.70 -19.77 -3.52
N ALA A 227 -3.46 -19.38 -3.15
CA ALA A 227 -2.87 -18.12 -3.61
C ALA A 227 -2.64 -18.09 -5.13
N ILE A 228 -2.27 -19.22 -5.76
CA ILE A 228 -2.15 -19.34 -7.22
C ILE A 228 -3.51 -19.13 -7.89
N LEU A 229 -4.56 -19.81 -7.42
CA LEU A 229 -5.92 -19.60 -7.94
C LEU A 229 -6.37 -18.14 -7.80
N PHE A 230 -5.98 -17.49 -6.70
CA PHE A 230 -6.27 -16.07 -6.50
C PHE A 230 -5.50 -15.17 -7.48
N ALA A 231 -4.23 -15.45 -7.73
CA ALA A 231 -3.42 -14.75 -8.74
C ALA A 231 -3.97 -14.92 -10.16
N GLU A 232 -4.43 -16.13 -10.51
CA GLU A 232 -5.11 -16.40 -11.78
C GLU A 232 -6.40 -15.57 -11.90
N GLY A 233 -7.22 -15.53 -10.84
CA GLY A 233 -8.43 -14.72 -10.81
C GLY A 233 -8.18 -13.21 -11.00
N PHE A 234 -7.05 -12.69 -10.48
CA PHE A 234 -6.63 -11.31 -10.77
C PHE A 234 -6.19 -11.12 -12.22
N SER A 235 -5.42 -12.07 -12.77
CA SER A 235 -4.97 -12.05 -14.15
C SER A 235 -6.15 -12.00 -15.13
N GLU A 236 -7.14 -12.87 -14.94
CA GLU A 236 -8.36 -12.93 -15.76
C GLU A 236 -9.17 -11.62 -15.77
N ARG A 237 -9.06 -10.82 -14.70
CA ARG A 237 -9.77 -9.54 -14.54
C ARG A 237 -8.92 -8.33 -14.96
N GLY A 238 -7.68 -8.53 -15.41
CA GLY A 238 -6.76 -7.45 -15.72
C GLY A 238 -6.30 -6.66 -14.49
N LEU A 239 -6.38 -7.27 -13.30
CA LEU A 239 -6.07 -6.61 -12.02
C LEU A 239 -4.60 -6.69 -11.62
N LEU A 240 -3.77 -7.39 -12.41
CA LEU A 240 -2.30 -7.37 -12.27
C LEU A 240 -1.71 -6.15 -12.99
N TYR A 241 -2.30 -4.97 -12.77
CA TYR A 241 -2.03 -3.74 -13.53
C TYR A 241 -0.81 -2.94 -13.07
N HIS A 242 -0.25 -3.22 -11.89
CA HIS A 242 0.89 -2.45 -11.37
C HIS A 242 2.16 -2.68 -12.20
N GLY A 243 2.64 -1.61 -12.84
CA GLY A 243 3.76 -1.60 -13.80
C GLY A 243 3.32 -1.70 -15.25
N SER A 244 4.27 -1.93 -16.16
CA SER A 244 4.01 -2.07 -17.59
C SER A 244 4.93 -3.11 -18.25
N LEU A 245 4.73 -3.37 -19.54
CA LEU A 245 5.57 -4.27 -20.36
C LEU A 245 6.70 -3.53 -21.10
N ASP A 246 6.93 -2.24 -20.83
CA ASP A 246 7.89 -1.38 -21.55
C ASP A 246 9.37 -1.74 -21.29
N GLY A 247 9.61 -2.69 -20.38
CA GLY A 247 10.90 -3.30 -20.14
C GLY A 247 11.31 -3.29 -18.67
N PHE A 248 12.07 -4.31 -18.28
CA PHE A 248 12.52 -4.48 -16.89
C PHE A 248 13.33 -3.30 -16.35
N LEU A 249 14.19 -2.69 -17.18
CA LEU A 249 15.02 -1.55 -16.76
C LEU A 249 14.19 -0.29 -16.50
N PRO A 250 13.38 0.22 -17.47
CA PRO A 250 12.58 1.44 -17.25
C PRO A 250 11.45 1.29 -16.23
N VAL A 251 10.86 0.10 -16.09
CA VAL A 251 9.70 -0.11 -15.20
C VAL A 251 10.11 -0.54 -13.79
N THR A 252 11.08 -1.46 -13.66
CA THR A 252 11.45 -2.00 -12.34
C THR A 252 12.70 -1.33 -11.79
N VAL A 253 13.80 -1.36 -12.53
CA VAL A 253 15.12 -1.03 -11.97
C VAL A 253 15.29 0.48 -11.76
N ILE A 254 14.93 1.31 -12.73
CA ILE A 254 15.10 2.77 -12.63
C ILE A 254 14.21 3.37 -11.53
N PRO A 255 12.89 3.12 -11.49
CA PRO A 255 12.01 3.69 -10.46
C PRO A 255 12.39 3.20 -9.06
N LEU A 256 12.69 1.90 -8.91
CA LEU A 256 13.14 1.35 -7.63
C LEU A 256 14.48 1.97 -7.18
N PHE A 257 15.44 2.14 -8.10
CA PHE A 257 16.71 2.79 -7.77
C PHE A 257 16.53 4.27 -7.40
N LEU A 258 15.65 4.98 -8.12
CA LEU A 258 15.29 6.36 -7.78
C LEU A 258 14.65 6.45 -6.39
N LEU A 259 13.72 5.55 -6.06
CA LEU A 259 13.08 5.53 -4.74
C LEU A 259 14.06 5.16 -3.62
N VAL A 260 15.03 4.28 -3.88
CA VAL A 260 16.03 3.85 -2.89
C VAL A 260 17.17 4.85 -2.75
N THR A 261 17.56 5.55 -3.81
CA THR A 261 18.77 6.41 -3.84
C THR A 261 18.50 7.90 -4.03
N GLY A 262 17.35 8.28 -4.55
CA GLY A 262 17.04 9.66 -4.95
C GLY A 262 17.72 10.09 -6.26
N SER A 263 18.31 9.15 -7.02
CA SER A 263 19.02 9.44 -8.27
C SER A 263 18.46 8.64 -9.43
N ASP A 264 18.23 9.31 -10.56
CA ASP A 264 17.77 8.72 -11.84
C ASP A 264 18.93 8.30 -12.77
N HIS A 265 20.17 8.63 -12.37
CA HIS A 265 21.36 8.48 -13.20
C HIS A 265 21.70 7.01 -13.53
N ARG A 266 21.53 6.66 -14.80
CA ARG A 266 21.80 5.34 -15.39
C ARG A 266 23.22 4.81 -15.15
N VAL A 267 24.20 5.69 -15.00
CA VAL A 267 25.60 5.33 -14.73
C VAL A 267 25.77 4.68 -13.35
N TRP A 268 25.04 5.16 -12.34
CA TRP A 268 25.07 4.58 -11.00
C TRP A 268 24.40 3.21 -10.97
N ILE A 269 23.28 3.05 -11.69
CA ILE A 269 22.58 1.77 -11.84
C ILE A 269 23.51 0.73 -12.48
N ALA A 270 24.14 1.09 -13.60
CA ALA A 270 25.09 0.21 -14.28
C ALA A 270 26.29 -0.15 -13.39
N SER A 271 26.80 0.82 -12.62
CA SER A 271 27.95 0.61 -11.72
C SER A 271 27.60 -0.28 -10.52
N VAL A 272 26.42 -0.11 -9.94
CA VAL A 272 25.91 -0.95 -8.84
C VAL A 272 25.60 -2.35 -9.35
N ALA A 273 25.00 -2.49 -10.53
CA ALA A 273 24.74 -3.78 -11.15
C ALA A 273 26.04 -4.52 -11.51
N LEU A 274 27.03 -3.83 -12.09
CA LEU A 274 28.35 -4.42 -12.37
C LEU A 274 29.08 -4.81 -11.09
N LEU A 275 29.04 -3.96 -10.06
CA LEU A 275 29.65 -4.26 -8.77
C LEU A 275 28.97 -5.44 -8.11
N ALA A 276 27.65 -5.52 -8.12
CA ALA A 276 26.89 -6.67 -7.63
C ALA A 276 27.29 -7.93 -8.40
N CYS A 277 27.23 -7.92 -9.74
CA CYS A 277 27.63 -9.06 -10.56
C CYS A 277 29.09 -9.49 -10.32
N ALA A 278 30.02 -8.53 -10.20
CA ALA A 278 31.43 -8.80 -9.94
C ALA A 278 31.65 -9.38 -8.54
N VAL A 279 30.97 -8.85 -7.53
CA VAL A 279 31.03 -9.31 -6.14
C VAL A 279 30.42 -10.70 -6.00
N LEU A 280 29.32 -11.00 -6.69
CA LEU A 280 28.69 -12.32 -6.70
C LEU A 280 29.55 -13.34 -7.47
N ALA A 281 30.05 -12.99 -8.67
CA ALA A 281 30.92 -13.86 -9.46
C ALA A 281 32.25 -14.15 -8.75
N PHE A 282 32.86 -13.13 -8.13
CA PHE A 282 34.08 -13.29 -7.36
C PHE A 282 33.84 -14.03 -6.04
N GLY A 283 32.71 -13.83 -5.36
CA GLY A 283 32.31 -14.59 -4.16
C GLY A 283 32.18 -16.08 -4.45
N CYS A 284 31.53 -16.43 -5.57
CA CYS A 284 31.42 -17.81 -6.06
C CYS A 284 32.78 -18.43 -6.42
N TRP A 285 33.68 -17.66 -7.03
CA TRP A 285 35.01 -18.13 -7.45
C TRP A 285 36.01 -18.22 -6.30
N ALA A 286 35.97 -17.27 -5.36
CA ALA A 286 37.02 -17.07 -4.38
C ALA A 286 36.92 -18.02 -3.19
N ALA A 287 35.75 -18.49 -2.79
CA ALA A 287 35.70 -19.35 -1.61
C ALA A 287 35.92 -20.83 -2.00
N ARG A 288 36.82 -21.52 -1.28
CA ARG A 288 37.07 -22.98 -1.37
C ARG A 288 36.33 -23.77 -0.29
N ASP A 289 35.83 -23.07 0.73
CA ASP A 289 35.11 -23.62 1.87
C ASP A 289 33.60 -23.62 1.61
N ARG A 290 33.01 -24.82 1.48
CA ARG A 290 31.60 -25.03 1.11
C ARG A 290 30.63 -24.29 2.03
N TRP A 291 30.98 -24.13 3.32
CA TRP A 291 30.09 -23.53 4.32
C TRP A 291 29.92 -22.02 4.14
N ARG A 292 30.95 -21.32 3.67
CA ARG A 292 30.89 -19.86 3.44
C ARG A 292 30.39 -19.49 2.05
N ILE A 293 30.58 -20.39 1.08
CA ILE A 293 30.13 -20.22 -0.30
C ILE A 293 28.62 -20.40 -0.41
N ALA A 294 28.06 -21.41 0.26
CA ALA A 294 26.68 -21.83 0.03
C ALA A 294 25.66 -20.70 0.21
N PRO A 295 25.71 -19.87 1.27
CA PRO A 295 24.80 -18.74 1.42
C PRO A 295 24.98 -17.69 0.33
N VAL A 296 26.23 -17.35 -0.03
CA VAL A 296 26.53 -16.37 -1.08
C VAL A 296 26.00 -16.83 -2.42
N VAL A 297 26.25 -18.10 -2.80
CA VAL A 297 25.77 -18.65 -4.07
C VAL A 297 24.25 -18.75 -4.07
N LEU A 298 23.64 -19.24 -2.98
CA LEU A 298 22.18 -19.32 -2.87
C LEU A 298 21.53 -17.95 -3.11
N LEU A 299 22.00 -16.91 -2.43
CA LEU A 299 21.49 -15.55 -2.55
C LEU A 299 21.75 -14.95 -3.94
N SER A 300 22.94 -15.21 -4.52
CA SER A 300 23.30 -14.75 -5.87
C SER A 300 22.38 -15.38 -6.93
N VAL A 301 22.20 -16.70 -6.87
CA VAL A 301 21.35 -17.45 -7.79
C VAL A 301 19.88 -17.10 -7.57
N ALA A 302 19.46 -16.85 -6.33
CA ALA A 302 18.11 -16.35 -6.06
C ALA A 302 17.87 -14.97 -6.68
N LEU A 303 18.84 -14.05 -6.60
CA LEU A 303 18.72 -12.72 -7.19
C LEU A 303 18.69 -12.77 -8.72
N ILE A 304 19.61 -13.51 -9.34
CA ILE A 304 19.64 -13.70 -10.80
C ILE A 304 18.36 -14.43 -11.26
N GLY A 305 17.98 -15.50 -10.55
CA GLY A 305 16.78 -16.25 -10.83
C GLY A 305 15.52 -15.39 -10.69
N LEU A 306 15.47 -14.46 -9.74
CA LEU A 306 14.35 -13.54 -9.60
C LEU A 306 14.23 -12.61 -10.82
N VAL A 307 15.35 -12.05 -11.30
CA VAL A 307 15.37 -11.27 -12.56
C VAL A 307 14.87 -12.13 -13.72
N LEU A 308 15.39 -13.36 -13.87
CA LEU A 308 14.99 -14.26 -14.95
C LEU A 308 13.52 -14.66 -14.86
N THR A 309 12.99 -14.91 -13.67
CA THR A 309 11.58 -15.21 -13.43
C THR A 309 10.71 -14.02 -13.78
N THR A 310 11.08 -12.80 -13.39
CA THR A 310 10.38 -11.57 -13.78
C THR A 310 10.38 -11.37 -15.30
N LEU A 311 11.53 -11.59 -15.96
CA LEU A 311 11.61 -11.54 -17.42
C LEU A 311 10.75 -12.62 -18.09
N PHE A 312 10.70 -13.82 -17.52
CA PHE A 312 9.89 -14.92 -18.01
C PHE A 312 8.40 -14.61 -17.87
N MET A 313 7.93 -14.15 -16.70
CA MET A 313 6.53 -13.80 -16.48
C MET A 313 6.05 -12.71 -17.45
N ALA A 314 6.86 -11.69 -17.70
CA ALA A 314 6.51 -10.64 -18.67
C ALA A 314 6.48 -11.14 -20.11
N LYS A 315 7.46 -11.94 -20.53
CA LYS A 315 7.56 -12.40 -21.93
C LYS A 315 6.66 -13.58 -22.27
N ALA A 316 6.42 -14.47 -21.31
CA ALA A 316 5.68 -15.72 -21.53
C ALA A 316 4.25 -15.66 -21.01
N LEU A 317 3.99 -14.91 -19.94
CA LEU A 317 2.67 -14.83 -19.29
C LEU A 317 2.02 -13.45 -19.44
N HIS A 318 2.68 -12.49 -20.09
CA HIS A 318 2.20 -11.10 -20.25
C HIS A 318 1.86 -10.40 -18.92
N ILE A 319 2.53 -10.78 -17.84
CA ILE A 319 2.40 -10.13 -16.53
C ILE A 319 3.35 -8.93 -16.49
N ASN A 320 2.86 -7.77 -16.06
CA ASN A 320 3.66 -6.54 -16.01
C ASN A 320 4.95 -6.69 -15.20
N TYR A 321 5.98 -5.96 -15.62
CA TYR A 321 7.17 -5.80 -14.79
C TYR A 321 6.78 -5.08 -13.49
N PRO A 322 7.19 -5.56 -12.31
CA PRO A 322 6.80 -4.92 -11.06
C PRO A 322 7.43 -3.53 -10.96
N GLU A 323 6.60 -2.54 -10.70
CA GLU A 323 7.01 -1.13 -10.53
C GLU A 323 7.02 -0.75 -9.05
N ASP A 324 7.92 0.18 -8.68
CA ASP A 324 8.04 0.75 -7.35
C ASP A 324 8.00 -0.29 -6.20
N ARG A 325 6.97 -0.20 -5.38
CA ARG A 325 6.71 -1.04 -4.20
C ARG A 325 6.48 -2.52 -4.52
N ALA A 326 6.05 -2.86 -5.73
CA ALA A 326 5.87 -4.26 -6.14
C ALA A 326 7.21 -5.01 -6.34
N ALA A 327 8.34 -4.26 -6.31
CA ALA A 327 9.68 -4.77 -6.52
C ALA A 327 10.57 -4.75 -5.26
N LEU A 328 10.02 -4.51 -4.05
CA LEU A 328 10.78 -4.38 -2.80
C LEU A 328 11.68 -5.59 -2.48
N GLN A 329 11.26 -6.79 -2.89
CA GLN A 329 12.05 -8.02 -2.77
C GLN A 329 13.43 -7.91 -3.41
N PHE A 330 13.58 -7.15 -4.49
CA PHE A 330 14.88 -6.90 -5.12
C PHE A 330 15.80 -6.09 -4.21
N VAL A 331 15.27 -5.09 -3.50
CA VAL A 331 16.06 -4.26 -2.56
C VAL A 331 16.59 -5.12 -1.43
N VAL A 332 15.70 -5.86 -0.76
CA VAL A 332 16.05 -6.68 0.41
C VAL A 332 17.05 -7.76 0.02
N LEU A 333 16.78 -8.50 -1.06
CA LEU A 333 17.66 -9.58 -1.50
C LEU A 333 19.03 -9.05 -1.97
N SER A 334 19.07 -7.89 -2.64
CA SER A 334 20.33 -7.27 -3.08
C SER A 334 21.18 -6.82 -1.90
N VAL A 335 20.58 -6.17 -0.88
CA VAL A 335 21.30 -5.73 0.32
C VAL A 335 21.91 -6.92 1.07
N VAL A 336 21.15 -8.00 1.26
CA VAL A 336 21.61 -9.21 1.95
C VAL A 336 22.68 -9.93 1.12
N ALA A 337 22.45 -10.14 -0.19
CA ALA A 337 23.41 -10.79 -1.08
C ALA A 337 24.74 -10.03 -1.14
N PHE A 338 24.68 -8.70 -1.24
CA PHE A 338 25.87 -7.84 -1.27
C PHE A 338 26.67 -7.95 0.02
N ALA A 339 26.03 -7.85 1.19
CA ALA A 339 26.72 -7.95 2.47
C ALA A 339 27.40 -9.31 2.66
N PHE A 340 26.70 -10.41 2.35
CA PHE A 340 27.26 -11.76 2.47
C PHE A 340 28.43 -11.99 1.51
N ALA A 341 28.33 -11.47 0.29
CA ALA A 341 29.42 -11.56 -0.66
C ALA A 341 30.65 -10.74 -0.20
N VAL A 342 30.47 -9.50 0.27
CA VAL A 342 31.57 -8.71 0.84
C VAL A 342 32.20 -9.41 2.04
N ASP A 343 31.40 -9.99 2.94
CA ASP A 343 31.88 -10.74 4.11
C ASP A 343 32.72 -11.97 3.72
N ALA A 344 32.31 -12.69 2.68
CA ALA A 344 33.07 -13.83 2.15
C ALA A 344 34.39 -13.40 1.49
N LEU A 345 34.38 -12.27 0.78
CA LEU A 345 35.55 -11.76 0.06
C LEU A 345 36.60 -11.15 0.97
N GLN A 346 36.18 -10.43 2.01
CA GLN A 346 37.11 -9.79 2.95
C GLN A 346 37.98 -10.81 3.70
N PHE A 347 37.54 -12.06 3.81
CA PHE A 347 38.35 -13.12 4.39
C PHE A 347 39.67 -13.36 3.65
N LYS A 348 39.68 -13.19 2.32
CA LYS A 348 40.89 -13.30 1.50
C LYS A 348 41.61 -11.96 1.34
N LEU A 349 40.85 -10.89 1.21
CA LEU A 349 41.36 -9.54 0.98
C LEU A 349 40.72 -8.59 2.01
N PRO A 350 41.32 -8.44 3.21
CA PRO A 350 40.72 -7.69 4.31
C PRO A 350 40.32 -6.25 3.98
N SER A 351 40.98 -5.60 3.01
CA SER A 351 40.62 -4.27 2.53
C SER A 351 39.22 -4.20 1.90
N LEU A 352 38.68 -5.32 1.39
CA LEU A 352 37.34 -5.37 0.80
C LEU A 352 36.22 -5.17 1.81
N GLN A 353 36.48 -5.27 3.12
CA GLN A 353 35.47 -4.94 4.14
C GLN A 353 34.93 -3.52 3.96
N TRP A 354 35.76 -2.59 3.49
CA TRP A 354 35.37 -1.18 3.27
C TRP A 354 34.37 -1.01 2.13
N VAL A 355 34.21 -1.99 1.23
CA VAL A 355 33.16 -1.99 0.20
C VAL A 355 31.76 -1.98 0.85
N ALA A 356 31.63 -2.51 2.07
CA ALA A 356 30.37 -2.45 2.82
C ALA A 356 29.93 -1.02 3.19
N ILE A 357 30.80 -0.01 3.09
CA ILE A 357 30.43 1.40 3.29
C ILE A 357 29.30 1.85 2.35
N ALA A 358 29.19 1.22 1.16
CA ALA A 358 28.10 1.48 0.22
C ALA A 358 26.72 1.21 0.83
N LEU A 359 26.61 0.24 1.76
CA LEU A 359 25.36 -0.04 2.47
C LEU A 359 24.98 1.08 3.46
N LEU A 360 25.97 1.81 4.01
CA LEU A 360 25.74 2.92 4.93
C LEU A 360 25.13 4.15 4.25
N PHE A 361 25.06 4.17 2.92
CA PHE A 361 24.29 5.17 2.19
C PHE A 361 22.80 5.13 2.55
N LEU A 362 22.22 3.95 2.77
CA LEU A 362 20.79 3.79 3.10
C LEU A 362 20.40 4.47 4.44
N PRO A 363 21.05 4.17 5.59
CA PRO A 363 20.77 4.87 6.84
C PRO A 363 21.09 6.37 6.76
N LEU A 364 22.14 6.76 6.01
CA LEU A 364 22.48 8.17 5.82
C LEU A 364 21.35 8.90 5.05
N ARG A 365 20.83 8.31 3.98
CA ARG A 365 19.70 8.85 3.24
C ARG A 365 18.45 8.95 4.09
N SER A 366 18.15 7.94 4.91
CA SER A 366 17.04 8.00 5.87
C SER A 366 17.20 9.12 6.88
N ALA A 367 18.43 9.41 7.34
CA ALA A 367 18.68 10.55 8.22
C ALA A 367 18.39 11.89 7.53
N PHE A 368 18.71 12.03 6.23
CA PHE A 368 18.39 13.24 5.45
C PHE A 368 16.90 13.38 5.10
N LEU A 369 16.22 12.25 4.89
CA LEU A 369 14.79 12.19 4.58
C LEU A 369 13.91 12.08 5.83
N PHE A 370 14.49 12.24 7.02
CA PHE A 370 13.79 12.07 8.29
C PHE A 370 12.56 12.98 8.34
N ASN A 371 11.39 12.36 8.50
CA ASN A 371 10.10 13.03 8.65
C ASN A 371 9.10 12.10 9.35
N VAL A 372 8.00 12.68 9.83
CA VAL A 372 6.89 11.96 10.48
C VAL A 372 5.52 12.40 9.95
N ASP A 373 5.48 13.19 8.90
CA ASP A 373 4.29 13.86 8.38
C ASP A 373 3.92 13.44 6.94
N ARG A 374 4.76 12.64 6.27
CA ARG A 374 4.51 12.18 4.91
C ARG A 374 5.08 10.79 4.63
N THR A 375 4.74 10.21 3.49
CA THR A 375 5.41 9.01 2.96
C THR A 375 6.44 9.38 1.90
N LEU A 376 7.35 8.47 1.57
CA LEU A 376 8.35 8.65 0.51
C LEU A 376 7.73 8.48 -0.88
N LEU A 377 6.77 7.56 -1.02
CA LEU A 377 6.19 7.19 -2.32
C LEU A 377 4.99 8.07 -2.69
N TRP A 378 4.24 8.52 -1.69
CA TRP A 378 3.00 9.28 -1.86
C TRP A 378 2.97 10.48 -0.92
N SER A 379 4.00 11.33 -1.02
CA SER A 379 4.08 12.51 -0.17
C SER A 379 2.91 13.47 -0.44
N GLU A 380 2.43 13.53 -1.69
CA GLU A 380 1.31 14.33 -2.14
C GLU A 380 -0.05 13.87 -1.57
N GLN A 381 -0.16 12.63 -1.13
CA GLN A 381 -1.38 12.09 -0.50
C GLN A 381 -1.45 12.40 1.00
N SER A 382 -0.38 12.95 1.58
CA SER A 382 -0.25 13.17 3.03
C SER A 382 -1.00 14.43 3.46
N LEU A 383 -2.33 14.33 3.52
CA LEU A 383 -3.22 15.45 3.85
C LEU A 383 -3.10 15.84 5.34
N PRO A 384 -2.64 17.06 5.68
CA PRO A 384 -2.59 17.50 7.07
C PRO A 384 -3.99 17.79 7.62
N ASP A 385 -4.19 17.56 8.93
CA ASP A 385 -5.46 17.85 9.61
C ASP A 385 -5.93 19.30 9.42
N THR A 386 -4.99 20.24 9.26
CA THR A 386 -5.31 21.65 9.00
C THR A 386 -6.11 21.82 7.71
N LEU A 387 -5.74 21.13 6.62
CA LEU A 387 -6.47 21.21 5.35
C LEU A 387 -7.84 20.54 5.40
N VAL A 388 -8.04 19.61 6.34
CA VAL A 388 -9.34 18.98 6.57
C VAL A 388 -10.25 19.94 7.33
N VAL A 389 -9.73 20.65 8.34
CA VAL A 389 -10.52 21.53 9.23
C VAL A 389 -10.78 22.91 8.63
N GLU A 390 -9.83 23.47 7.90
CA GLU A 390 -9.85 24.85 7.40
C GLU A 390 -11.01 25.19 6.46
N PRO A 391 -11.45 24.32 5.52
CA PRO A 391 -12.68 24.52 4.76
C PRO A 391 -13.91 24.85 5.63
N PHE A 392 -14.01 24.22 6.81
CA PHE A 392 -15.12 24.44 7.74
C PHE A 392 -15.00 25.77 8.49
N ALA A 393 -13.78 26.24 8.75
CA ALA A 393 -13.54 27.53 9.39
C ALA A 393 -13.81 28.71 8.43
N LEU A 394 -13.50 28.53 7.13
CA LEU A 394 -13.67 29.56 6.11
C LEU A 394 -15.13 29.93 5.86
N ARG A 395 -16.07 28.99 6.04
CA ARG A 395 -17.51 29.25 5.98
C ARG A 395 -18.13 29.14 7.37
N SER A 396 -17.98 30.23 8.15
CA SER A 396 -18.53 30.43 9.50
C SER A 396 -20.04 30.16 9.69
N GLN A 397 -20.77 29.86 8.63
CA GLN A 397 -22.18 29.50 8.64
C GLN A 397 -22.41 28.39 7.60
N ASN A 398 -22.58 27.17 8.09
CA ASN A 398 -23.36 26.02 7.59
C ASN A 398 -23.90 26.05 6.13
N THR A 399 -23.09 26.50 5.17
CA THR A 399 -23.39 26.54 3.74
C THR A 399 -22.51 25.49 3.09
N ALA A 400 -23.16 24.46 2.55
CA ALA A 400 -22.52 23.36 1.87
C ALA A 400 -21.59 23.90 0.78
N PHE A 401 -20.29 23.63 0.90
CA PHE A 401 -19.30 23.98 -0.11
C PHE A 401 -19.00 22.75 -0.96
N SER A 402 -18.87 22.94 -2.27
CA SER A 402 -18.40 21.88 -3.16
C SER A 402 -16.88 21.81 -3.11
N LEU A 403 -16.34 20.60 -2.97
CA LEU A 403 -14.91 20.34 -2.92
C LEU A 403 -14.51 19.45 -4.09
N GLY A 404 -13.73 19.99 -5.01
CA GLY A 404 -13.06 19.21 -6.05
C GLY A 404 -11.69 18.74 -5.57
N LEU A 405 -11.32 17.50 -5.91
CA LEU A 405 -10.03 16.93 -5.56
C LEU A 405 -9.56 15.90 -6.59
N TYR A 406 -8.27 15.60 -6.64
CA TYR A 406 -7.78 14.51 -7.47
C TYR A 406 -8.30 13.16 -6.96
N HIS A 407 -8.61 12.21 -7.86
CA HIS A 407 -9.28 10.95 -7.49
C HIS A 407 -8.57 10.15 -6.38
N GLN A 408 -7.24 10.19 -6.31
CA GLN A 408 -6.48 9.51 -5.25
C GLN A 408 -6.67 10.16 -3.86
N HIS A 409 -7.08 11.43 -3.79
CA HIS A 409 -7.43 12.08 -2.53
C HIS A 409 -8.86 11.78 -2.08
N ALA A 410 -9.72 11.19 -2.92
CA ALA A 410 -11.14 10.99 -2.60
C ALA A 410 -11.33 10.09 -1.37
N LEU A 411 -10.64 8.95 -1.32
CA LEU A 411 -10.70 8.04 -0.18
C LEU A 411 -9.94 8.58 1.05
N VAL A 412 -8.83 9.31 0.82
CA VAL A 412 -8.08 9.99 1.89
C VAL A 412 -8.99 11.00 2.60
N TRP A 413 -9.65 11.85 1.82
CA TRP A 413 -10.62 12.83 2.30
C TRP A 413 -11.80 12.16 3.00
N ALA A 414 -12.36 11.10 2.40
CA ALA A 414 -13.47 10.37 2.97
C ALA A 414 -13.12 9.78 4.35
N TYR A 415 -11.89 9.27 4.55
CA TYR A 415 -11.44 8.77 5.84
C TYR A 415 -11.18 9.91 6.84
N ALA A 416 -10.42 10.94 6.42
CA ALA A 416 -10.04 12.05 7.29
C ALA A 416 -11.25 12.85 7.80
N SER A 417 -12.29 12.99 6.98
CA SER A 417 -13.51 13.72 7.34
C SER A 417 -14.50 12.91 8.20
N ARG A 418 -14.27 11.62 8.49
CA ARG A 418 -15.21 10.79 9.29
C ARG A 418 -15.41 11.33 10.71
N GLY A 419 -14.41 11.99 11.29
CA GLY A 419 -14.51 12.58 12.64
C GLY A 419 -15.29 13.89 12.70
N SER A 420 -15.55 14.51 11.56
CA SER A 420 -16.15 15.84 11.46
C SER A 420 -17.68 15.79 11.49
N SER A 421 -18.30 16.81 12.10
CA SER A 421 -19.77 16.96 12.18
C SER A 421 -20.42 17.34 10.84
N VAL A 422 -19.65 17.92 9.92
CA VAL A 422 -20.02 18.22 8.54
C VAL A 422 -19.07 17.45 7.63
N ARG A 423 -19.61 16.62 6.73
CA ARG A 423 -18.83 15.65 5.93
C ARG A 423 -19.11 15.85 4.43
N PRO A 424 -18.57 16.91 3.81
CA PRO A 424 -18.66 17.05 2.37
C PRO A 424 -17.87 15.91 1.74
N ASN A 425 -18.44 15.29 0.72
CA ASN A 425 -17.71 14.35 -0.11
C ASN A 425 -16.75 15.12 -1.04
N GLY A 426 -15.67 14.47 -1.43
CA GLY A 426 -14.82 14.95 -2.51
C GLY A 426 -15.42 14.62 -3.87
N ILE A 427 -15.35 15.55 -4.81
CA ILE A 427 -15.76 15.36 -6.20
C ILE A 427 -14.48 15.27 -7.03
N SER A 428 -14.22 14.10 -7.62
CA SER A 428 -13.00 13.87 -8.41
C SER A 428 -13.19 13.90 -9.91
N GLU A 429 -14.42 13.73 -10.36
CA GLU A 429 -14.76 13.73 -11.77
C GLU A 429 -14.66 15.14 -12.34
N GLY A 430 -14.01 15.27 -13.50
CA GLY A 430 -13.69 16.54 -14.18
C GLY A 430 -12.71 17.48 -13.44
N PHE A 431 -12.09 17.01 -12.34
CA PHE A 431 -10.97 17.74 -11.73
C PHE A 431 -9.81 17.87 -12.74
N PRO A 432 -9.10 19.02 -12.83
CA PRO A 432 -9.22 20.22 -11.98
C PRO A 432 -10.16 21.31 -12.50
N GLU A 433 -10.83 21.10 -13.63
CA GLU A 433 -11.56 22.16 -14.37
C GLU A 433 -12.97 22.45 -13.82
N LEU A 434 -13.46 21.61 -12.90
CA LEU A 434 -14.79 21.76 -12.32
C LEU A 434 -15.02 23.12 -11.62
N PRO A 435 -16.21 23.74 -11.80
CA PRO A 435 -16.59 24.95 -11.07
C PRO A 435 -17.10 24.60 -9.67
N VAL A 436 -16.18 24.49 -8.71
CA VAL A 436 -16.44 24.18 -7.29
C VAL A 436 -16.01 25.32 -6.37
N ASP A 437 -16.53 25.37 -5.14
CA ASP A 437 -16.17 26.41 -4.18
C ASP A 437 -14.70 26.31 -3.76
N LEU A 438 -14.23 25.06 -3.56
CA LEU A 438 -12.88 24.75 -3.11
C LEU A 438 -12.26 23.65 -3.98
N LEU A 439 -10.95 23.77 -4.24
CA LEU A 439 -10.12 22.74 -4.84
C LEU A 439 -9.00 22.34 -3.89
N LEU A 440 -8.84 21.04 -3.68
CA LEU A 440 -7.64 20.47 -3.09
C LEU A 440 -6.71 20.01 -4.21
N ALA A 441 -5.59 20.70 -4.36
CA ALA A 441 -4.64 20.46 -5.44
C ALA A 441 -3.18 20.51 -4.94
N ASP A 442 -2.34 19.68 -5.56
CA ASP A 442 -0.88 19.68 -5.37
C ASP A 442 -0.17 20.27 -6.59
N GLU A 443 1.16 20.37 -6.51
CA GLU A 443 1.99 21.03 -7.53
C GLU A 443 1.77 20.52 -8.95
N ARG A 444 1.35 19.25 -9.12
CA ARG A 444 1.08 18.64 -10.43
C ARG A 444 0.00 19.38 -11.20
N PHE A 445 -1.01 19.90 -10.48
CA PHE A 445 -2.19 20.54 -11.09
C PHE A 445 -2.15 22.06 -10.97
N THR A 446 -1.26 22.64 -10.18
CA THR A 446 -1.24 24.09 -9.91
C THR A 446 -1.17 24.97 -11.16
N GLN A 447 -0.55 24.50 -12.24
CA GLN A 447 -0.46 25.25 -13.50
C GLN A 447 -1.72 25.13 -14.36
N GLU A 448 -2.53 24.10 -14.13
CA GLU A 448 -3.77 23.81 -14.84
C GLU A 448 -4.99 24.48 -14.17
N LEU A 449 -4.84 24.96 -12.92
CA LEU A 449 -5.91 25.62 -12.18
C LEU A 449 -6.35 26.92 -12.87
N ASP A 450 -7.67 27.13 -12.95
CA ASP A 450 -8.24 28.41 -13.36
C ASP A 450 -7.68 29.54 -12.49
N PRO A 451 -7.21 30.67 -13.07
CA PRO A 451 -6.73 31.83 -12.32
C PRO A 451 -7.68 32.37 -11.26
N ALA A 452 -8.98 32.09 -11.34
CA ALA A 452 -9.98 32.41 -10.34
C ALA A 452 -9.76 31.66 -9.00
N TYR A 453 -9.10 30.50 -9.02
CA TYR A 453 -8.78 29.77 -7.80
C TYR A 453 -7.56 30.37 -7.08
N LYS A 454 -7.79 30.96 -5.92
CA LYS A 454 -6.75 31.54 -5.07
C LYS A 454 -6.41 30.60 -3.91
N LYS A 455 -5.11 30.38 -3.69
CA LYS A 455 -4.64 29.55 -2.57
C LYS A 455 -5.01 30.21 -1.25
N VAL A 456 -5.84 29.52 -0.46
CA VAL A 456 -6.29 29.98 0.86
C VAL A 456 -5.56 29.25 1.99
N ALA A 457 -5.11 28.01 1.75
CA ALA A 457 -4.38 27.22 2.72
C ALA A 457 -3.17 26.50 2.11
N ASN A 458 -2.14 26.26 2.92
CA ASN A 458 -0.97 25.50 2.50
C ASN A 458 -0.92 24.14 3.23
N GLY A 459 -0.78 23.06 2.45
CA GLY A 459 -0.59 21.69 2.94
C GLY A 459 0.86 21.35 3.30
N GLY A 460 1.77 22.31 3.15
CA GLY A 460 3.17 22.19 3.58
C GLY A 460 4.11 21.68 2.49
N HIS A 461 3.87 20.47 1.97
CA HIS A 461 4.77 19.78 1.03
C HIS A 461 4.13 19.59 -0.35
N ASP A 462 4.98 19.37 -1.37
CA ASP A 462 4.60 19.06 -2.77
C ASP A 462 3.57 20.02 -3.38
N GLY A 463 3.61 21.28 -2.96
CA GLY A 463 2.66 22.31 -3.39
C GLY A 463 1.21 22.10 -2.94
N LEU A 464 0.90 21.04 -2.18
CA LEU A 464 -0.43 20.73 -1.69
C LEU A 464 -1.07 21.96 -1.04
N GLY A 465 -2.30 22.23 -1.40
CA GLY A 465 -2.99 23.43 -0.96
C GLY A 465 -4.49 23.34 -1.19
N LEU A 466 -5.19 24.15 -0.41
CA LEU A 466 -6.59 24.43 -0.63
C LEU A 466 -6.69 25.74 -1.41
N TYR A 467 -7.47 25.72 -2.48
CA TYR A 467 -7.73 26.86 -3.33
C TYR A 467 -9.21 27.17 -3.30
N MET A 468 -9.57 28.45 -3.23
CA MET A 468 -10.96 28.92 -3.22
C MET A 468 -11.25 29.71 -4.48
N HIS A 469 -12.42 29.50 -5.07
CA HIS A 469 -12.84 30.25 -6.23
C HIS A 469 -13.15 31.72 -5.86
N GLU A 470 -12.49 32.67 -6.51
CA GLU A 470 -12.68 34.10 -6.35
C GLU A 470 -12.94 34.77 -7.72
N PRO A 471 -14.11 35.40 -7.94
CA PRO A 471 -15.21 35.64 -6.99
C PRO A 471 -16.01 34.36 -6.63
N GLN A 472 -16.67 34.32 -5.48
CA GLN A 472 -17.43 33.13 -5.04
C GLN A 472 -18.52 32.73 -6.03
N LEU A 473 -18.66 31.43 -6.29
CA LEU A 473 -19.69 30.88 -7.19
C LEU A 473 -21.10 31.17 -6.67
N ILE A 474 -22.00 31.52 -7.60
CA ILE A 474 -23.40 31.80 -7.29
C ILE A 474 -24.24 30.58 -7.68
N TYR A 475 -25.05 30.09 -6.73
CA TYR A 475 -25.92 28.94 -6.92
C TYR A 475 -27.38 29.39 -7.03
N VAL A 476 -27.97 29.20 -8.21
CA VAL A 476 -29.37 29.55 -8.48
C VAL A 476 -30.22 28.28 -8.42
N PRO A 477 -31.15 28.15 -7.45
CA PRO A 477 -31.94 26.94 -7.29
C PRO A 477 -32.88 26.73 -8.48
N VAL A 478 -32.85 25.51 -9.03
CA VAL A 478 -33.71 25.02 -10.12
C VAL A 478 -34.82 24.15 -9.56
N MET A 479 -34.48 23.25 -8.63
CA MET A 479 -35.43 22.39 -7.93
C MET A 479 -34.99 22.17 -6.49
N ASN A 480 -35.95 22.13 -5.58
CA ASN A 480 -35.74 21.71 -4.20
C ASN A 480 -36.91 20.82 -3.81
N ALA A 481 -36.65 19.54 -3.56
CA ALA A 481 -37.68 18.54 -3.29
C ALA A 481 -37.38 17.80 -1.97
N PRO A 482 -38.37 17.65 -1.07
CA PRO A 482 -38.23 16.79 0.09
C PRO A 482 -38.22 15.31 -0.33
N ILE A 483 -37.55 14.49 0.46
CA ILE A 483 -37.57 13.02 0.34
C ILE A 483 -38.33 12.51 1.55
N GLU A 484 -39.49 11.88 1.30
CA GLU A 484 -40.36 11.37 2.35
C GLU A 484 -39.72 10.18 3.07
N SER A 485 -40.11 9.99 4.33
CA SER A 485 -39.67 8.84 5.11
C SER A 485 -40.16 7.55 4.47
N THR A 486 -39.24 6.63 4.19
CA THR A 486 -39.56 5.35 3.59
C THR A 486 -38.58 4.27 4.01
N THR A 487 -39.07 3.05 4.13
CA THR A 487 -38.26 1.86 4.37
C THR A 487 -38.38 0.96 3.15
N VAL A 488 -37.27 0.81 2.43
CA VAL A 488 -37.25 0.12 1.14
C VAL A 488 -36.08 -0.87 1.13
N ALA A 489 -36.30 -2.01 0.48
CA ALA A 489 -35.27 -3.03 0.25
C ALA A 489 -34.95 -3.20 -1.24
N ASP A 490 -35.52 -2.35 -2.10
CA ASP A 490 -35.28 -2.35 -3.54
C ASP A 490 -33.81 -2.04 -3.85
N GLU A 491 -33.34 -2.56 -4.99
CA GLU A 491 -31.98 -2.32 -5.47
C GLU A 491 -31.74 -0.85 -5.87
N TYR A 492 -32.77 -0.19 -6.41
CA TYR A 492 -32.73 1.18 -6.88
C TYR A 492 -33.84 2.00 -6.24
N ILE A 493 -33.48 2.98 -5.41
CA ILE A 493 -34.43 3.90 -4.78
C ILE A 493 -34.29 5.26 -5.47
N ASN A 494 -35.16 5.51 -6.44
CA ASN A 494 -35.12 6.75 -7.22
C ASN A 494 -35.41 7.98 -6.35
N LEU A 495 -34.59 9.01 -6.50
CA LEU A 495 -34.79 10.32 -5.87
C LEU A 495 -35.40 11.30 -6.88
N PRO A 496 -36.08 12.36 -6.42
CA PRO A 496 -36.66 13.36 -7.31
C PRO A 496 -35.62 13.97 -8.26
N THR A 497 -35.96 14.01 -9.56
CA THR A 497 -35.16 14.65 -10.61
C THR A 497 -36.02 15.69 -11.35
N PRO A 498 -35.46 16.86 -11.72
CA PRO A 498 -36.21 17.88 -12.43
C PRO A 498 -36.37 17.53 -13.92
N VAL A 499 -37.25 18.24 -14.61
CA VAL A 499 -37.39 18.14 -16.07
C VAL A 499 -36.11 18.64 -16.74
N LEU A 500 -35.58 17.87 -17.70
CA LEU A 500 -34.26 18.11 -18.29
C LEU A 500 -34.08 19.52 -18.86
N ASP A 501 -35.09 20.09 -19.51
CA ASP A 501 -35.04 21.45 -20.08
C ASP A 501 -34.63 22.53 -19.07
N SER A 502 -34.92 22.30 -17.78
CA SER A 502 -34.53 23.21 -16.70
C SER A 502 -33.04 23.14 -16.32
N LEU A 503 -32.34 22.08 -16.74
CA LEU A 503 -30.95 21.79 -16.42
C LEU A 503 -29.95 22.16 -17.52
N VAL A 504 -30.37 22.27 -18.79
CA VAL A 504 -29.46 22.40 -19.96
C VAL A 504 -28.61 23.69 -19.98
N LEU A 505 -28.91 24.67 -19.13
CA LEU A 505 -28.28 25.99 -19.15
C LEU A 505 -27.09 26.10 -18.16
N GLY A 506 -25.94 25.51 -18.51
CA GLY A 506 -24.66 25.68 -17.79
C GLY A 506 -24.37 24.59 -16.74
N PRO A 507 -23.29 24.75 -15.95
CA PRO A 507 -22.90 23.77 -14.93
C PRO A 507 -23.94 23.64 -13.81
N ILE A 508 -24.08 22.42 -13.29
CA ILE A 508 -25.13 22.05 -12.32
C ILE A 508 -24.48 21.50 -11.06
N ARG A 509 -24.97 21.93 -9.90
CA ARG A 509 -24.71 21.28 -8.62
C ARG A 509 -25.95 20.53 -8.15
N ILE A 510 -25.77 19.27 -7.80
CA ILE A 510 -26.78 18.45 -7.14
C ILE A 510 -26.34 18.25 -5.69
N THR A 511 -27.16 18.66 -4.73
CA THR A 511 -26.94 18.44 -3.31
C THR A 511 -28.01 17.48 -2.79
N VAL A 512 -27.59 16.43 -2.10
CA VAL A 512 -28.48 15.52 -1.38
C VAL A 512 -28.18 15.57 0.11
N GLU A 513 -29.21 15.80 0.92
CA GLU A 513 -29.19 15.70 2.36
C GLU A 513 -30.07 14.52 2.76
N LEU A 514 -29.50 13.50 3.39
CA LEU A 514 -30.25 12.31 3.80
C LEU A 514 -29.92 11.94 5.23
N HIS A 515 -30.96 11.63 5.99
CA HIS A 515 -30.89 10.96 7.28
C HIS A 515 -31.34 9.52 7.05
N VAL A 516 -30.37 8.60 6.98
CA VAL A 516 -30.60 7.22 6.56
C VAL A 516 -30.13 6.27 7.64
N LYS A 517 -30.94 5.26 7.95
CA LYS A 517 -30.55 4.13 8.78
C LYS A 517 -30.21 2.94 7.89
N LEU A 518 -29.00 2.43 8.06
CA LEU A 518 -28.48 1.28 7.31
C LEU A 518 -28.48 0.02 8.18
N ASP A 519 -28.72 -1.13 7.55
CA ASP A 519 -28.52 -2.45 8.17
C ASP A 519 -27.01 -2.78 8.25
N GLY A 520 -26.36 -2.33 9.32
CA GLY A 520 -24.95 -2.61 9.59
C GLY A 520 -24.01 -1.96 8.58
N ALA A 521 -23.17 -2.78 7.93
CA ALA A 521 -22.19 -2.34 6.92
C ALA A 521 -22.65 -2.64 5.49
N ALA A 522 -23.96 -2.84 5.27
CA ALA A 522 -24.50 -3.15 3.95
C ALA A 522 -24.13 -2.04 2.95
N PRO A 523 -23.67 -2.40 1.74
CA PRO A 523 -23.30 -1.45 0.73
C PRO A 523 -24.53 -0.64 0.31
N CYS A 524 -24.44 0.67 0.48
CA CYS A 524 -25.40 1.63 -0.05
C CYS A 524 -24.67 2.88 -0.52
N SER A 525 -25.01 3.37 -1.71
CA SER A 525 -24.38 4.53 -2.34
C SER A 525 -25.44 5.47 -2.90
N TRP A 526 -25.21 6.77 -2.80
CA TRP A 526 -25.93 7.75 -3.60
C TRP A 526 -25.29 7.83 -4.98
N VAL A 527 -26.09 7.72 -6.03
CA VAL A 527 -25.63 7.68 -7.41
C VAL A 527 -26.25 8.83 -8.20
N VAL A 528 -25.41 9.47 -9.01
CA VAL A 528 -25.80 10.41 -10.06
C VAL A 528 -25.34 9.84 -11.40
N SER A 529 -26.25 9.76 -12.37
CA SER A 529 -25.92 9.32 -13.74
C SER A 529 -26.67 10.12 -14.79
N THR A 530 -26.06 10.26 -15.97
CA THR A 530 -26.70 10.84 -17.16
C THR A 530 -26.79 9.77 -18.25
N HIS A 531 -27.86 9.84 -19.04
CA HIS A 531 -28.16 8.85 -20.07
C HIS A 531 -28.42 9.56 -21.41
N VAL A 532 -27.78 9.09 -22.48
CA VAL A 532 -28.01 9.47 -23.88
C VAL A 532 -28.72 8.31 -24.56
N GLY A 533 -30.05 8.41 -24.70
CA GLY A 533 -30.87 7.25 -25.07
C GLY A 533 -30.83 6.18 -23.98
N ASP A 534 -30.41 4.96 -24.34
CA ASP A 534 -30.21 3.83 -23.41
C ASP A 534 -28.76 3.71 -22.92
N GLU A 535 -27.83 4.50 -23.46
CA GLU A 535 -26.43 4.47 -23.05
C GLU A 535 -26.17 5.44 -21.90
N GLN A 536 -25.39 4.98 -20.92
CA GLN A 536 -24.99 5.77 -19.78
C GLN A 536 -23.72 6.57 -20.12
N GLU A 537 -23.83 7.90 -20.11
CA GLU A 537 -22.72 8.81 -20.44
C GLU A 537 -21.89 9.15 -19.20
N HIS A 538 -22.54 9.30 -18.05
CA HIS A 538 -21.90 9.75 -16.81
C HIS A 538 -22.27 8.86 -15.61
N TYR A 539 -21.34 8.66 -14.68
CA TYR A 539 -21.56 7.90 -13.45
C TYR A 539 -20.71 8.38 -12.28
N ALA A 540 -21.38 8.91 -11.26
CA ALA A 540 -20.77 9.18 -9.97
C ALA A 540 -21.51 8.41 -8.87
N ALA A 541 -20.76 7.66 -8.06
CA ALA A 541 -21.30 6.95 -6.91
C ALA A 541 -20.58 7.38 -5.63
N TYR A 542 -21.36 7.73 -4.62
CA TYR A 542 -20.89 8.21 -3.32
C TYR A 542 -21.36 7.24 -2.23
N PRO A 543 -20.45 6.39 -1.72
CA PRO A 543 -20.76 5.42 -0.68
C PRO A 543 -21.26 6.09 0.62
N ILE A 544 -22.47 5.77 1.04
CA ILE A 544 -23.05 6.24 2.30
C ILE A 544 -22.53 5.37 3.46
N HIS A 545 -22.38 4.07 3.22
CA HIS A 545 -21.95 3.09 4.21
C HIS A 545 -20.52 3.33 4.77
N TYR A 546 -19.69 4.13 4.10
CA TYR A 546 -18.35 4.53 4.57
C TYR A 546 -18.37 5.34 5.88
N LEU A 547 -19.52 5.92 6.21
CA LEU A 547 -19.68 6.83 7.34
C LEU A 547 -20.05 6.16 8.67
N ARG A 548 -20.31 4.84 8.64
CA ARG A 548 -20.71 3.92 9.74
C ARG A 548 -20.83 4.58 11.14
N PRO A 549 -22.05 4.84 11.64
CA PRO A 549 -22.27 5.33 12.99
C PRO A 549 -22.48 4.18 13.97
N ILE A 550 -22.36 4.49 15.27
CA ILE A 550 -22.52 3.54 16.39
C ILE A 550 -23.96 2.97 16.44
N ASP A 551 -24.97 3.72 15.96
CA ASP A 551 -26.39 3.35 16.02
C ASP A 551 -27.03 3.03 14.65
N GLY A 552 -26.23 2.93 13.58
CA GLY A 552 -26.69 2.64 12.21
C GLY A 552 -27.38 3.80 11.48
N VAL A 553 -27.68 4.92 12.14
CA VAL A 553 -28.23 6.16 11.53
C VAL A 553 -27.13 7.12 11.09
N VAL A 554 -27.03 7.38 9.79
CA VAL A 554 -26.09 8.31 9.16
C VAL A 554 -26.84 9.54 8.68
N THR A 555 -26.27 10.72 8.94
CA THR A 555 -26.63 11.94 8.20
C THR A 555 -25.58 12.21 7.15
N VAL A 556 -25.98 12.30 5.89
CA VAL A 556 -25.11 12.67 4.77
C VAL A 556 -25.57 13.95 4.14
N ARG A 557 -24.60 14.77 3.76
CA ARG A 557 -24.79 15.93 2.90
C ARG A 557 -23.76 15.81 1.79
N TYR A 558 -24.16 15.15 0.71
CA TYR A 558 -23.30 14.93 -0.45
C TYR A 558 -23.64 15.90 -1.57
N GLN A 559 -22.63 16.23 -2.36
CA GLN A 559 -22.72 17.12 -3.49
C GLN A 559 -22.06 16.48 -4.71
N HIS A 560 -22.64 16.73 -5.86
CA HIS A 560 -22.05 16.40 -7.15
C HIS A 560 -22.14 17.65 -8.02
N VAL A 561 -21.08 17.93 -8.75
CA VAL A 561 -21.05 19.02 -9.72
C VAL A 561 -20.81 18.39 -11.07
N MET A 562 -21.67 18.73 -12.02
CA MET A 562 -21.50 18.39 -13.42
C MET A 562 -21.20 19.69 -14.15
N GLU A 563 -20.37 19.58 -15.18
CA GLU A 563 -20.24 20.62 -16.19
C GLU A 563 -21.55 20.77 -16.98
N GLN A 564 -21.48 21.42 -18.13
CA GLN A 564 -22.62 21.54 -19.01
C GLN A 564 -23.02 20.15 -19.54
N LEU A 565 -24.28 19.76 -19.31
CA LEU A 565 -24.84 18.54 -19.86
C LEU A 565 -24.76 18.56 -21.40
N SER A 566 -24.35 17.45 -21.99
CA SER A 566 -24.40 17.27 -23.45
C SER A 566 -25.83 17.49 -23.95
N PRO A 567 -26.04 18.19 -25.08
CA PRO A 567 -27.37 18.37 -25.67
C PRO A 567 -28.09 17.06 -26.01
N GLN A 568 -27.35 15.94 -26.04
CA GLN A 568 -27.88 14.60 -26.34
C GLN A 568 -28.37 13.86 -25.09
N VAL A 569 -28.07 14.36 -23.88
CA VAL A 569 -28.58 13.77 -22.63
C VAL A 569 -30.10 13.75 -22.70
N ALA A 570 -30.69 12.59 -22.49
CA ALA A 570 -32.14 12.39 -22.45
C ALA A 570 -32.66 12.40 -20.99
N ARG A 571 -31.81 12.00 -20.03
CA ARG A 571 -32.21 11.84 -18.63
C ARG A 571 -31.05 12.05 -17.67
N VAL A 572 -31.31 12.77 -16.58
CA VAL A 572 -30.48 12.76 -15.36
C VAL A 572 -31.20 11.90 -14.32
N ALA A 573 -30.50 10.91 -13.78
CA ALA A 573 -31.02 10.00 -12.78
C ALA A 573 -30.23 10.15 -11.47
N CYS A 574 -30.94 10.39 -10.37
CA CYS A 574 -30.41 10.39 -9.02
C CYS A 574 -31.13 9.30 -8.22
N TYR A 575 -30.38 8.40 -7.59
CA TYR A 575 -30.96 7.29 -6.84
C TYR A 575 -30.03 6.79 -5.74
N LEU A 576 -30.57 6.05 -4.77
CA LEU A 576 -29.77 5.22 -3.89
C LEU A 576 -29.63 3.83 -4.51
N TRP A 577 -28.40 3.34 -4.57
CA TRP A 577 -28.08 2.00 -5.04
C TRP A 577 -27.80 1.08 -3.84
N ASN A 578 -28.58 0.02 -3.72
CA ASN A 578 -28.58 -0.97 -2.64
C ASN A 578 -28.41 -2.37 -3.24
N PRO A 579 -27.19 -2.75 -3.68
CA PRO A 579 -26.97 -3.97 -4.45
C PRO A 579 -27.29 -5.26 -3.69
N GLU A 580 -27.30 -5.24 -2.36
CA GLU A 580 -27.65 -6.40 -1.53
C GLU A 580 -29.13 -6.47 -1.16
N GLN A 581 -29.96 -5.52 -1.61
CA GLN A 581 -31.40 -5.47 -1.31
C GLN A 581 -31.71 -5.56 0.20
N ARG A 582 -30.86 -4.93 1.02
CA ARG A 582 -31.07 -4.87 2.49
C ARG A 582 -32.00 -3.73 2.85
N ALA A 583 -32.58 -3.78 4.05
CA ALA A 583 -33.43 -2.71 4.53
C ALA A 583 -32.64 -1.39 4.66
N VAL A 584 -33.07 -0.39 3.91
CA VAL A 584 -32.61 1.00 4.01
C VAL A 584 -33.80 1.85 4.44
N GLU A 585 -33.70 2.48 5.60
CA GLU A 585 -34.74 3.37 6.13
C GLU A 585 -34.28 4.81 5.95
N VAL A 586 -34.88 5.51 4.97
CA VAL A 586 -34.73 6.95 4.82
C VAL A 586 -35.69 7.60 5.82
N LEU A 587 -35.15 8.24 6.84
CA LEU A 587 -35.93 8.90 7.90
C LEU A 587 -36.45 10.26 7.41
N GLU A 588 -35.57 11.03 6.79
CA GLU A 588 -35.88 12.30 6.16
C GLU A 588 -34.79 12.64 5.14
N GLY A 589 -35.12 13.45 4.15
CA GLY A 589 -34.11 13.95 3.23
C GLY A 589 -34.59 15.10 2.37
N ARG A 590 -33.66 15.64 1.59
CA ARG A 590 -33.89 16.71 0.65
C ARG A 590 -32.90 16.56 -0.51
N ILE A 591 -33.36 16.81 -1.72
CA ILE A 591 -32.51 16.95 -2.89
C ILE A 591 -32.70 18.33 -3.51
N GLN A 592 -31.59 19.00 -3.80
CA GLN A 592 -31.55 20.33 -4.38
C GLN A 592 -30.67 20.33 -5.64
N TYR A 593 -31.20 20.93 -6.70
CA TYR A 593 -30.50 21.16 -7.96
C TYR A 593 -30.31 22.65 -8.12
N ASP A 594 -29.06 23.07 -8.27
CA ASP A 594 -28.68 24.45 -8.47
C ASP A 594 -27.94 24.57 -9.80
N ARG A 595 -28.21 25.66 -10.52
CA ARG A 595 -27.35 26.11 -11.61
C ARG A 595 -26.22 26.94 -11.03
N ILE A 596 -25.00 26.66 -11.47
CA ILE A 596 -23.81 27.41 -11.10
C ILE A 596 -23.64 28.56 -12.08
N VAL A 597 -23.61 29.78 -11.56
CA VAL A 597 -23.38 31.01 -12.33
C VAL A 597 -22.05 31.57 -11.88
N GLN A 598 -21.11 31.69 -12.82
CA GLN A 598 -19.87 32.41 -12.59
C GLN A 598 -20.20 33.92 -12.52
N PRO A 599 -19.73 34.64 -11.48
CA PRO A 599 -20.05 36.06 -11.27
C PRO A 599 -19.59 36.99 -12.38
#